data_AF-A0A3D9I4E9-F1
#
_entry.id   AF-A0A3D9I4E9-F1
#
_cell.length_a   1.000
_cell.length_b   1.000
_cell.length_c   1.000
_cell.angle_alpha   90.00
_cell.angle_beta   90.00
_cell.angle_gamma   90.00
#
_symmetry.space_group_name_H-M   'P 1'
#
loop_
_entity.id
_entity.type
_entity.pdbx_description
1 polymer ?
#
loop_
_entity_poly.entity_id
_entity_poly.type
_entity_poly.pdbx_seq_one_letter_code
_entity_poly.pdbx_strand_id
1 'polypeptide(L)'
;MEHFDKERGAIGMKKKTYEELIKESPVTYDMYANMEDDGRRYEISDGVLELMSPAPTTTHQSVSQELLFSLNATCRNEYIIYVSPVDVIFPLRKSASRILS
;
A
#
# COMPACT_ATOMS: atom_id res chain seq x y z
N MET A 1 32.40 -55.24 -22.48
CA MET A 1 33.15 -54.24 -21.71
C MET A 1 32.47 -52.90 -21.99
N GLU A 2 31.25 -52.80 -21.46
CA GLU A 2 30.88 -51.92 -20.34
C GLU A 2 30.82 -50.45 -20.78
N HIS A 3 29.60 -49.97 -21.08
CA HIS A 3 28.74 -49.26 -20.14
C HIS A 3 29.22 -47.82 -19.90
N PHE A 4 28.52 -46.83 -20.47
CA PHE A 4 27.62 -45.96 -19.71
C PHE A 4 27.03 -44.87 -20.61
N ASP A 5 25.78 -45.07 -21.01
CA ASP A 5 24.86 -43.96 -21.23
C ASP A 5 24.74 -43.16 -19.93
N LYS A 6 24.94 -41.85 -20.00
CA LYS A 6 24.34 -40.95 -19.03
C LYS A 6 23.95 -39.63 -19.68
N GLU A 7 22.75 -39.64 -20.20
CA GLU A 7 21.92 -38.43 -20.27
C GLU A 7 22.00 -37.69 -18.93
N ARG A 8 22.43 -36.43 -18.98
CA ARG A 8 22.05 -35.45 -17.98
C ARG A 8 21.55 -34.23 -18.72
N GLY A 9 20.24 -34.22 -18.96
CA GLY A 9 19.52 -33.02 -19.35
C GLY A 9 19.84 -31.91 -18.37
N ALA A 10 20.63 -30.94 -18.82
CA ALA A 10 20.72 -29.66 -18.17
C ALA A 10 19.35 -28.99 -18.37
N ILE A 11 18.44 -29.19 -17.41
CA ILE A 11 17.33 -28.29 -17.16
C ILE A 11 17.95 -26.91 -16.92
N GLY A 12 18.07 -26.14 -18.01
CA GLY A 12 18.60 -24.80 -17.99
C GLY A 12 17.68 -23.94 -17.14
N MET A 13 18.03 -23.77 -15.86
CA MET A 13 17.52 -22.67 -15.06
C MET A 13 17.91 -21.40 -15.81
N LYS A 14 16.93 -20.76 -16.47
CA LYS A 14 17.09 -19.41 -17.01
C LYS A 14 17.58 -18.54 -15.85
N LYS A 15 18.81 -18.05 -15.95
CA LYS A 15 19.36 -17.09 -15.00
C LYS A 15 18.53 -15.81 -15.13
N LYS A 16 17.60 -15.61 -14.20
CA LYS A 16 16.93 -14.33 -14.01
C LYS A 16 18.01 -13.29 -13.73
N THR A 17 17.97 -12.17 -14.44
CA THR A 17 18.96 -11.08 -14.28
C THR A 17 18.84 -10.48 -12.88
N TYR A 18 19.89 -9.84 -12.36
CA TYR A 18 19.86 -9.17 -11.04
C TYR A 18 18.73 -8.14 -10.93
N GLU A 19 18.33 -7.55 -12.06
CA GLU A 19 17.20 -6.63 -12.19
C GLU A 19 15.83 -7.32 -11.95
N GLU A 20 15.68 -8.59 -12.32
CA GLU A 20 14.47 -9.39 -12.02
C GLU A 20 14.44 -9.88 -10.57
N LEU A 21 15.58 -9.88 -9.88
CA LEU A 21 15.73 -10.35 -8.50
C LEU A 21 15.44 -9.27 -7.44
N ILE A 22 15.43 -7.99 -7.83
CA ILE A 22 15.16 -6.86 -6.94
C ILE A 22 13.91 -6.14 -7.45
N LYS A 23 12.76 -6.78 -7.30
CA LYS A 23 11.49 -6.06 -7.36
C LYS A 23 10.92 -6.03 -5.94
N GLU A 24 11.00 -4.87 -5.30
CA GLU A 24 10.29 -4.66 -4.05
C GLU A 24 8.80 -4.90 -4.31
N SER A 25 8.21 -5.77 -3.49
CA SER A 25 6.77 -6.02 -3.59
C SER A 25 6.04 -4.80 -3.03
N PRO A 26 4.94 -4.36 -3.66
CA PRO A 26 4.15 -3.26 -3.12
C PRO A 26 3.68 -3.57 -1.69
N VAL A 27 3.71 -2.57 -0.83
CA VAL A 27 3.21 -2.64 0.54
C VAL A 27 1.69 -2.82 0.51
N THR A 28 1.21 -3.85 1.20
CA THR A 28 -0.22 -4.10 1.38
C THR A 28 -0.70 -3.57 2.73
N TYR A 29 -2.01 -3.39 2.89
CA TYR A 29 -2.59 -3.05 4.18
C TYR A 29 -2.24 -4.08 5.26
N ASP A 30 -2.29 -5.37 4.94
CA ASP A 30 -1.94 -6.43 5.90
C ASP A 30 -0.48 -6.32 6.35
N MET A 31 0.45 -5.97 5.46
CA MET A 31 1.85 -5.72 5.85
C MET A 31 1.95 -4.54 6.81
N TYR A 32 1.27 -3.42 6.50
CA TYR A 32 1.21 -2.24 7.35
C TYR A 32 0.60 -2.52 8.73
N ALA A 33 -0.54 -3.22 8.78
CA ALA A 33 -1.26 -3.53 10.02
C ALA A 33 -0.49 -4.48 10.95
N ASN A 34 0.48 -5.23 10.43
CA ASN A 34 1.36 -6.12 11.21
C ASN A 34 2.72 -5.49 11.53
N MET A 35 2.95 -4.21 11.19
CA MET A 35 4.17 -3.51 11.60
C MET A 35 4.23 -3.36 13.12
N GLU A 36 5.45 -3.38 13.66
CA GLU A 36 5.67 -2.98 15.04
C GLU A 36 5.31 -1.50 15.21
N ASP A 37 4.65 -1.15 16.32
CA ASP A 37 4.32 0.24 16.63
C ASP A 37 5.60 1.02 16.98
N ASP A 38 6.14 1.72 15.99
CA ASP A 38 7.32 2.57 16.11
C ASP A 38 6.98 4.02 16.52
N GLY A 39 5.71 4.29 16.88
CA GLY A 39 5.20 5.60 17.23
C GLY A 39 5.06 6.58 16.05
N ARG A 40 5.25 6.12 14.81
CA ARG A 40 5.09 6.95 13.60
C ARG A 40 3.76 6.67 12.92
N ARG A 41 3.33 7.62 12.09
CA ARG A 41 2.13 7.49 11.25
C ARG A 41 2.55 7.32 9.81
N TYR A 42 1.96 6.33 9.15
CA TYR A 42 2.20 6.04 7.75
C TYR A 42 0.89 6.00 6.97
N GLU A 43 0.97 6.23 5.67
CA GLU A 43 -0.09 6.00 4.69
C GLU A 43 0.44 5.08 3.58
N ILE A 44 -0.43 4.26 2.98
CA ILE A 44 -0.06 3.46 1.80
C ILE A 44 -0.63 4.13 0.56
N SER A 45 0.25 4.60 -0.34
CA SER A 45 -0.11 5.22 -1.61
C SER A 45 0.49 4.41 -2.77
N ASP A 46 -0.35 3.86 -3.65
CA ASP A 46 0.07 3.00 -4.77
C ASP A 46 1.02 1.85 -4.37
N GLY A 47 0.84 1.34 -3.15
CA GLY A 47 1.68 0.29 -2.59
C GLY A 47 3.04 0.76 -2.09
N VAL A 48 3.21 2.06 -1.85
CA VAL A 48 4.38 2.65 -1.19
C VAL A 48 3.98 3.08 0.21
N LEU A 49 4.80 2.77 1.21
CA LEU A 49 4.60 3.20 2.60
C LEU A 49 5.21 4.60 2.79
N GLU A 50 4.36 5.60 2.95
CA GLU A 50 4.72 7.01 3.07
C GLU A 50 4.65 7.47 4.52
N LEU A 51 5.67 8.17 5.00
CA LEU A 51 5.73 8.69 6.37
C LEU A 51 4.98 10.02 6.49
N MET A 52 4.00 10.09 7.39
CA MET A 52 3.17 11.27 7.64
C MET A 52 3.80 12.28 8.63
N SER A 53 5.12 12.49 8.52
CA SER A 53 5.84 13.48 9.34
C SER A 53 6.04 14.80 8.59
N PRO A 54 6.05 15.95 9.28
CA PRO A 54 5.86 16.15 10.73
C PRO A 54 4.39 16.06 11.15
N ALA A 55 4.14 15.99 12.46
CA ALA A 55 2.79 16.08 13.01
C ALA A 55 2.09 17.38 12.58
N PRO A 56 0.74 17.38 12.43
CA PRO A 56 0.04 18.56 11.94
C PRO A 56 0.17 19.75 12.91
N THR A 57 0.26 20.96 12.34
CA THR A 57 0.40 22.20 13.11
C THR A 57 -0.90 22.62 13.80
N THR A 58 -0.81 23.56 14.75
CA THR A 58 -2.01 24.13 15.40
C THR A 58 -2.95 24.79 14.39
N THR A 59 -2.44 25.50 13.39
CA THR A 59 -3.25 26.07 12.30
C THR A 59 -4.01 24.99 11.53
N HIS A 60 -3.36 23.87 11.22
CA HIS A 60 -4.04 22.72 10.59
C HIS A 60 -5.17 22.19 11.49
N GLN A 61 -4.92 22.07 12.80
CA GLN A 61 -5.96 21.64 13.74
C GLN A 61 -7.14 22.61 13.81
N SER A 62 -6.90 23.93 13.85
CA SER A 62 -7.97 24.94 13.88
C SER A 62 -8.85 24.86 12.63
N VAL A 63 -8.24 24.72 11.45
CA VAL A 63 -9.01 24.59 10.19
C VAL A 63 -9.83 23.30 10.19
N SER A 64 -9.24 22.16 10.59
CA SER A 64 -9.93 20.88 10.66
C SER A 64 -11.13 20.91 11.62
N GLN A 65 -10.98 21.59 12.77
CA GLN A 65 -12.05 21.76 13.76
C GLN A 65 -13.24 22.57 13.22
N GLU A 66 -12.98 23.69 12.55
CA GLU A 66 -14.04 24.52 11.97
C GLU A 66 -14.81 23.79 10.86
N LEU A 67 -14.09 23.00 10.04
CA LEU A 67 -14.71 22.13 9.03
C LEU A 67 -15.60 21.07 9.67
N LEU A 68 -15.09 20.36 10.69
CA LEU A 68 -15.87 19.37 11.43
C LEU A 68 -17.13 19.99 12.04
N PHE A 69 -17.00 21.16 12.68
CA PHE A 69 -18.12 21.85 13.30
C PHE A 69 -19.19 22.23 12.26
N SER A 70 -18.76 22.80 11.14
CA SER A 70 -19.66 23.23 10.05
C SER A 70 -20.39 22.04 9.41
N LEU A 71 -19.68 20.93 9.15
CA LEU A 71 -20.28 19.71 8.60
C LEU A 71 -21.25 19.07 9.61
N ASN A 72 -20.89 19.04 10.89
CA ASN A 72 -21.76 18.53 11.95
C ASN A 72 -23.01 19.40 12.17
N ALA A 73 -23.02 20.66 11.76
CA ALA A 73 -24.21 21.51 11.84
C ALA A 73 -25.26 21.20 10.76
N THR A 74 -24.93 20.37 9.76
CA THR A 74 -25.87 19.91 8.71
C THR A 74 -26.79 18.78 9.21
N CYS A 75 -27.53 18.11 8.31
CA CYS A 75 -28.46 17.02 8.68
C CYS A 75 -27.72 15.80 9.25
N ARG A 76 -27.50 15.79 10.56
CA ARG A 76 -26.75 14.74 11.31
C ARG A 76 -27.29 13.32 11.16
N ASN A 77 -28.52 13.14 10.70
CA ASN A 77 -29.13 11.82 10.54
C ASN A 77 -28.76 11.13 9.22
N GLU A 78 -28.07 11.82 8.30
CA GLU A 78 -27.74 11.30 6.98
C GLU A 78 -26.29 10.80 6.86
N TYR A 79 -25.40 11.24 7.74
CA TYR A 79 -23.96 11.01 7.61
C TYR A 79 -23.31 10.64 8.94
N ILE A 80 -22.22 9.88 8.85
CA ILE A 80 -21.25 9.71 9.94
C ILE A 80 -19.97 10.42 9.52
N ILE A 81 -19.51 11.35 10.34
CA ILE A 81 -18.31 12.15 10.06
C ILE A 81 -17.17 11.63 10.93
N TYR A 82 -16.06 11.27 10.29
CA TYR A 82 -14.81 10.89 10.95
C TYR A 82 -13.75 11.97 10.75
N VAL A 83 -12.85 12.10 11.72
CA VAL A 83 -11.65 12.94 11.62
C VAL A 83 -10.41 12.09 11.80
N SER A 84 -9.28 12.55 11.27
CA SER A 84 -7.98 11.91 11.47
C SER A 84 -7.64 11.83 12.98
N PRO A 85 -7.00 10.75 13.45
CA PRO A 85 -6.52 9.58 12.68
C PRO A 85 -7.60 8.51 12.47
N VAL A 86 -7.72 7.99 11.24
CA VAL A 86 -8.52 6.81 10.90
C VAL A 86 -7.97 6.18 9.62
N ASP A 87 -7.91 4.84 9.57
CA ASP A 87 -7.54 4.12 8.35
C ASP A 87 -8.73 4.08 7.37
N VAL A 88 -8.47 4.42 6.11
CA VAL A 88 -9.44 4.28 5.02
C VAL A 88 -8.85 3.37 3.95
N ILE A 89 -9.41 2.16 3.86
CA ILE A 89 -8.91 1.12 2.95
C ILE A 89 -9.70 1.18 1.65
N PHE A 90 -9.03 1.51 0.55
CA PHE A 90 -9.63 1.47 -0.78
C PHE A 90 -9.44 0.09 -1.43
N PRO A 91 -10.44 -0.42 -2.17
CA PRO A 91 -10.26 -1.64 -2.94
C PRO A 91 -9.27 -1.43 -4.08
N LEU A 92 -8.50 -2.47 -4.43
CA LEU A 92 -7.58 -2.45 -5.56
C LEU A 92 -8.30 -2.05 -6.86
N ARG A 93 -7.77 -1.02 -7.54
CA ARG A 93 -8.23 -0.65 -8.87
C ARG A 93 -7.91 -1.79 -9.82
N LYS A 94 -8.93 -2.49 -10.34
CA LYS A 94 -8.75 -3.41 -11.47
C LYS A 94 -8.26 -2.58 -12.65
N SER A 95 -7.03 -2.83 -13.11
CA SER A 95 -6.55 -2.24 -14.35
C SER A 95 -7.44 -2.74 -15.49
N ALA A 96 -8.10 -1.82 -16.19
CA ALA A 96 -8.73 -2.17 -17.45
C ALA A 96 -7.60 -2.58 -18.39
N SER A 97 -7.52 -3.87 -18.70
CA SER A 97 -6.63 -4.36 -19.75
C SER A 97 -6.99 -3.61 -21.03
N ARG A 98 -6.09 -2.73 -21.46
CA ARG A 98 -6.21 -2.05 -22.75
C ARG A 98 -5.97 -3.12 -23.81
N ILE A 99 -7.04 -3.79 -24.24
CA ILE A 99 -7.01 -4.65 -25.42
C ILE A 99 -6.72 -3.70 -26.58
N LEU A 100 -5.48 -3.68 -27.03
CA LEU A 100 -5.13 -3.12 -28.34
C LEU A 100 -5.58 -4.17 -29.36
N SER A 101 -6.60 -3.83 -30.14
CA SER A 101 -7.01 -4.56 -31.34
C SER A 101 -6.03 -4.28 -32.49
#